data_AF-A0A9E4QM68-F1
#
_entry.id   AF-A0A9E4QM68-F1
#
_cell.length_a   1.000
_cell.length_b   1.000
_cell.length_c   1.000
_cell.angle_alpha   90.00
_cell.angle_beta   90.00
_cell.angle_gamma   90.00
#
_symmetry.space_group_name_H-M   'P 1'
#
loop_
_entity.id
_entity.type
_entity.pdbx_description
1 polymer ?
#
loop_
_entity_poly.entity_id
_entity_poly.type
_entity_poly.pdbx_seq_one_letter_code
_entity_poly.pdbx_strand_id
1 'polypeptide(L)'
;MTDLLFRNARVVDGTGQTWFRASVAVTGDTVQVIRGDSTAVEAARVIESEGYVVCPGFIDMHSHSDLMMLSQPRHEAKVRQGVTTEALGMDGLSYAPTSPANLEHLLTYLAAVNGTPPPGVRWSSVKEFLDLLDNRVACNVVYFVPHASIRVEAMGWEDRLPTQAELRRMQELAQQGMRDGAFGFSTGLTYPPGAYSDTDELVAICDAIRDMGGFYITHSRYSLGDRLLDPFREAIDIGRRSGVPVHLSHYHSPVDGMGQQMVDLVDQSRDSGVDVTFDQYPYAAASTVLHSLLPYWVHAGGPGALLQRIQDRRVRDEIGDSVYPMWGLTLDYYIFSHVGSSKNKEWEGRSLVDLAKAQGKRMVDAICDLLIEENLDVAFVARTGNPDNIRTIVRHPAQMVGSDGLLTGDMPNPRSYGTFP
;
A
#
# COMPACT_ATOMS: atom_id res chain seq x y z
N MET A 1 -13.72 -12.99 -37.30
CA MET A 1 -14.77 -12.37 -36.46
C MET A 1 -14.14 -12.03 -35.13
N THR A 2 -14.20 -10.77 -34.72
CA THR A 2 -13.66 -10.26 -33.45
C THR A 2 -14.69 -10.42 -32.33
N ASP A 3 -14.27 -10.45 -31.06
CA ASP A 3 -15.20 -10.60 -29.95
C ASP A 3 -15.91 -9.27 -29.62
N LEU A 4 -15.14 -8.19 -29.53
CA LEU A 4 -15.63 -6.85 -29.20
C LEU A 4 -14.99 -5.79 -30.10
N LEU A 5 -15.80 -4.85 -30.60
CA LEU A 5 -15.32 -3.67 -31.34
C LEU A 5 -15.83 -2.39 -30.68
N PHE A 6 -14.91 -1.57 -30.17
CA PHE A 6 -15.18 -0.17 -29.84
C PHE A 6 -15.00 0.66 -31.11
N ARG A 7 -16.09 1.15 -31.68
CA ARG A 7 -16.07 1.84 -32.97
C ARG A 7 -15.95 3.35 -32.81
N ASN A 8 -15.13 3.98 -33.64
CA ASN A 8 -15.03 5.45 -33.75
C ASN A 8 -14.64 6.19 -32.46
N ALA A 9 -13.80 5.57 -31.62
CA ALA A 9 -13.33 6.15 -30.36
C ALA A 9 -12.24 7.22 -30.54
N ARG A 10 -12.05 8.05 -29.52
CA ARG A 10 -10.77 8.75 -29.29
C ARG A 10 -9.83 7.78 -28.57
N VAL A 11 -8.78 7.32 -29.23
CA VAL A 11 -7.82 6.39 -28.65
C VAL A 11 -6.66 7.14 -28.01
N VAL A 12 -6.44 6.91 -26.71
CA VAL A 12 -5.24 7.32 -25.97
C VAL A 12 -4.49 6.05 -25.62
N ASP A 13 -3.39 5.76 -26.33
CA ASP A 13 -2.72 4.45 -26.29
C ASP A 13 -1.68 4.29 -25.16
N GLY A 14 -1.52 5.30 -24.30
CA GLY A 14 -0.58 5.28 -23.18
C GLY A 14 0.86 5.66 -23.54
N THR A 15 1.18 5.98 -24.80
CA THR A 15 2.54 6.34 -25.24
C THR A 15 2.96 7.78 -24.89
N GLY A 16 2.07 8.55 -24.27
CA GLY A 16 2.24 9.99 -24.03
C GLY A 16 1.96 10.88 -25.26
N GLN A 17 1.60 10.29 -26.41
CA GLN A 17 1.23 11.04 -27.61
C GLN A 17 -0.21 11.58 -27.55
N THR A 18 -0.51 12.53 -28.44
CA THR A 18 -1.89 13.04 -28.60
C THR A 18 -2.81 11.93 -29.11
N TRP A 19 -4.05 11.91 -28.61
CA TRP A 19 -5.07 10.96 -29.03
C TRP A 19 -5.33 11.00 -30.55
N PHE A 20 -5.84 9.89 -31.10
CA PHE A 20 -6.26 9.80 -32.51
C PHE A 20 -7.59 9.06 -32.65
N ARG A 21 -8.32 9.30 -33.75
CA ARG A 21 -9.59 8.60 -34.01
C ARG A 21 -9.31 7.23 -34.61
N ALA A 22 -9.86 6.19 -34.00
CA ALA A 22 -9.73 4.80 -34.46
C ALA A 22 -10.83 3.93 -33.85
N SER A 23 -10.96 2.71 -34.36
CA SER A 23 -11.70 1.64 -33.70
C SER A 23 -10.73 0.70 -33.00
N VAL A 24 -11.17 0.08 -31.90
CA VAL A 24 -10.37 -0.87 -31.12
C VAL A 24 -11.08 -2.21 -31.09
N ALA A 25 -10.45 -3.23 -31.67
CA ALA A 25 -10.96 -4.59 -31.78
C ALA A 25 -10.28 -5.48 -30.72
N VAL A 26 -11.05 -6.33 -30.05
CA VAL A 26 -10.57 -7.29 -29.05
C VAL A 26 -10.89 -8.71 -29.51
N THR A 27 -9.85 -9.55 -29.60
CA THR A 27 -9.98 -10.97 -29.95
C THR A 27 -9.20 -11.79 -28.92
N GLY A 28 -9.90 -12.56 -28.10
CA GLY A 28 -9.32 -13.24 -26.94
C GLY A 28 -8.66 -12.24 -25.98
N ASP A 29 -7.36 -12.44 -25.76
CA ASP A 29 -6.49 -11.61 -24.91
C ASP A 29 -5.72 -10.52 -25.68
N THR A 30 -6.01 -10.35 -26.98
CA THR A 30 -5.30 -9.40 -27.84
C THR A 30 -6.17 -8.22 -28.28
N VAL A 31 -5.54 -7.06 -28.41
CA VAL A 31 -6.16 -5.83 -28.86
C VAL A 31 -5.52 -5.36 -30.17
N GLN A 32 -6.35 -4.92 -31.12
CA GLN A 32 -5.92 -4.33 -32.38
C GLN A 32 -6.54 -2.93 -32.55
N VAL A 33 -5.69 -1.95 -32.88
CA VAL A 33 -6.13 -0.60 -33.22
C VAL A 33 -6.30 -0.47 -34.73
N ILE A 34 -7.51 -0.14 -35.17
CA ILE A 34 -7.89 -0.02 -36.59
C ILE A 34 -8.11 1.45 -36.90
N ARG A 35 -7.17 2.06 -37.64
CA ARG A 35 -7.30 3.44 -38.12
C ARG A 35 -8.08 3.47 -39.44
N GLY A 36 -8.95 4.46 -39.61
CA GLY A 36 -9.77 4.62 -40.81
C GLY A 36 -11.14 3.93 -40.70
N ASP A 37 -11.70 3.52 -41.83
CA ASP A 37 -13.03 2.90 -41.90
C ASP A 37 -12.99 1.47 -41.32
N SER A 38 -13.86 1.21 -40.35
CA SER A 38 -14.03 -0.10 -39.73
C SER A 38 -15.43 -0.68 -39.93
N THR A 39 -16.19 -0.21 -40.92
CA THR A 39 -17.55 -0.70 -41.23
C THR A 39 -17.58 -2.16 -41.65
N ALA A 40 -16.53 -2.63 -42.35
CA ALA A 40 -16.38 -4.02 -42.77
C ALA A 40 -15.89 -4.97 -41.66
N VAL A 41 -15.58 -4.45 -40.45
CA VAL A 41 -15.11 -5.27 -39.34
C VAL A 41 -16.30 -5.94 -38.66
N GLU A 42 -16.37 -7.27 -38.78
CA GLU A 42 -17.36 -8.10 -38.09
C GLU A 42 -16.91 -8.42 -36.66
N ALA A 43 -17.76 -8.08 -35.69
CA ALA A 43 -17.55 -8.40 -34.29
C ALA A 43 -18.82 -8.98 -33.65
N ALA A 44 -18.66 -9.86 -32.66
CA ALA A 44 -19.78 -10.41 -31.90
C ALA A 44 -20.53 -9.33 -31.11
N ARG A 45 -19.82 -8.31 -30.62
CA ARG A 45 -20.38 -7.12 -30.01
C ARG A 45 -19.72 -5.86 -30.56
N VAL A 46 -20.54 -4.86 -30.90
CA VAL A 46 -20.07 -3.53 -31.29
C VAL A 46 -20.56 -2.51 -30.27
N ILE A 47 -19.65 -1.65 -29.82
CA ILE A 47 -19.94 -0.51 -28.95
C ILE A 47 -19.58 0.75 -29.75
N GLU A 48 -20.56 1.60 -30.02
CA GLU A 48 -20.30 2.91 -30.63
C GLU A 48 -19.71 3.84 -29.57
N SER A 49 -18.48 4.30 -29.81
CA SER A 49 -17.66 5.03 -28.82
C SER A 49 -17.37 6.47 -29.25
N GLU A 50 -18.20 7.04 -30.11
CA GLU A 50 -18.10 8.45 -30.48
C GLU A 50 -18.33 9.33 -29.24
N GLY A 51 -17.43 10.28 -29.00
CA GLY A 51 -17.43 11.13 -27.81
C GLY A 51 -16.77 10.52 -26.57
N TYR A 52 -16.42 9.23 -26.61
CA TYR A 52 -15.72 8.54 -25.52
C TYR A 52 -14.23 8.35 -25.83
N VAL A 53 -13.46 8.10 -24.77
CA VAL A 53 -12.05 7.72 -24.84
C VAL A 53 -11.93 6.21 -24.64
N VAL A 54 -11.10 5.57 -25.46
CA VAL A 54 -10.61 4.21 -25.21
C VAL A 54 -9.13 4.31 -24.91
N CYS A 55 -8.71 3.75 -23.79
CA CYS A 55 -7.33 3.75 -23.31
C CYS A 55 -6.97 2.41 -22.68
N PRO A 56 -5.67 2.12 -22.45
CA PRO A 56 -5.27 1.02 -21.59
C PRO A 56 -5.99 1.10 -20.23
N GLY A 57 -6.36 -0.05 -19.68
CA GLY A 57 -6.89 -0.09 -18.32
C GLY A 57 -5.87 0.45 -17.33
N PHE A 58 -6.35 1.10 -16.28
CA PHE A 58 -5.45 1.72 -15.31
C PHE A 58 -4.72 0.67 -14.47
N ILE A 59 -3.48 0.98 -14.11
CA ILE A 59 -2.65 0.20 -13.20
C ILE A 59 -2.62 0.96 -11.88
N ASP A 60 -3.15 0.36 -10.82
CA ASP A 60 -3.07 0.88 -9.47
C ASP A 60 -1.77 0.40 -8.82
N MET A 61 -0.79 1.30 -8.77
CA MET A 61 0.56 0.97 -8.31
C MET A 61 0.65 0.81 -6.78
N HIS A 62 -0.39 1.19 -6.04
CA HIS A 62 -0.39 1.05 -4.58
C HIS A 62 -1.78 0.72 -4.06
N SER A 63 -2.01 -0.54 -3.66
CA SER A 63 -3.28 -0.94 -3.06
C SER A 63 -3.11 -1.93 -1.91
N HIS A 64 -4.05 -1.89 -0.98
CA HIS A 64 -4.23 -2.85 0.11
C HIS A 64 -5.52 -3.64 -0.14
N SER A 65 -5.52 -4.42 -1.24
CA SER A 65 -6.66 -5.25 -1.65
C SER A 65 -6.42 -6.75 -1.43
N ASP A 66 -5.29 -7.12 -0.82
CA ASP A 66 -4.72 -8.47 -0.72
C ASP A 66 -5.77 -9.53 -0.38
N LEU A 67 -6.60 -9.27 0.64
CA LEU A 67 -7.64 -10.19 1.07
C LEU A 67 -9.05 -9.79 0.61
N MET A 68 -9.25 -8.51 0.28
CA MET A 68 -10.55 -8.03 -0.20
C MET A 68 -10.91 -8.70 -1.53
N MET A 69 -9.94 -8.92 -2.42
CA MET A 69 -10.20 -9.63 -3.69
C MET A 69 -10.64 -11.09 -3.48
N LEU A 70 -10.23 -11.75 -2.38
CA LEU A 70 -10.65 -13.12 -2.08
C LEU A 70 -12.12 -13.18 -1.65
N SER A 71 -12.61 -12.16 -0.94
CA SER A 71 -13.99 -12.08 -0.47
C SER A 71 -14.93 -11.40 -1.48
N GLN A 72 -14.42 -10.48 -2.28
CA GLN A 72 -15.14 -9.70 -3.28
C GLN A 72 -14.44 -9.78 -4.66
N PRO A 73 -14.44 -10.94 -5.32
CA PRO A 73 -13.65 -11.16 -6.54
C PRO A 73 -14.05 -10.30 -7.75
N ARG A 74 -15.27 -9.76 -7.77
CA ARG A 74 -15.70 -8.78 -8.79
C ARG A 74 -14.98 -7.43 -8.63
N HIS A 75 -14.41 -7.17 -7.47
CA HIS A 75 -13.57 -6.03 -7.10
C HIS A 75 -14.12 -4.69 -7.58
N GLU A 76 -15.41 -4.46 -7.36
CA GLU A 76 -16.13 -3.33 -7.97
C GLU A 76 -15.58 -1.97 -7.55
N ALA A 77 -14.96 -1.88 -6.36
CA ALA A 77 -14.30 -0.67 -5.89
C ALA A 77 -13.28 -0.14 -6.89
N LYS A 78 -12.65 -1.03 -7.67
CA LYS A 78 -11.51 -0.72 -8.55
C LYS A 78 -11.89 -0.80 -10.02
N VAL A 79 -12.64 -1.84 -10.40
CA VAL A 79 -13.16 -1.99 -11.76
C VAL A 79 -14.02 -0.78 -12.17
N ARG A 80 -14.84 -0.23 -11.26
CA ARG A 80 -15.66 0.96 -11.54
C ARG A 80 -14.85 2.24 -11.74
N GLN A 81 -13.60 2.25 -11.29
CA GLN A 81 -12.65 3.34 -11.53
C GLN A 81 -11.87 3.18 -12.84
N GLY A 82 -12.01 2.05 -13.54
CA GLY A 82 -11.22 1.71 -14.74
C GLY A 82 -9.91 0.99 -14.45
N VAL A 83 -9.67 0.59 -13.19
CA VAL A 83 -8.50 -0.19 -12.80
C VAL A 83 -8.63 -1.62 -13.31
N THR A 84 -7.56 -2.10 -13.94
CA THR A 84 -7.46 -3.47 -14.49
C THR A 84 -6.31 -4.26 -13.90
N THR A 85 -5.34 -3.60 -13.24
CA THR A 85 -4.20 -4.25 -12.60
C THR A 85 -3.91 -3.55 -11.28
N GLU A 86 -3.61 -4.31 -10.23
CA GLU A 86 -3.20 -3.77 -8.93
C GLU A 86 -1.86 -4.34 -8.48
N ALA A 87 -1.02 -3.48 -7.92
CA ALA A 87 0.14 -3.89 -7.15
C ALA A 87 -0.26 -4.10 -5.68
N LEU A 88 0.01 -5.30 -5.19
CA LEU A 88 -0.30 -5.79 -3.86
C LEU A 88 0.98 -6.11 -3.08
N GLY A 89 0.84 -6.38 -1.79
CA GLY A 89 2.01 -6.51 -0.93
C GLY A 89 2.66 -5.17 -0.65
N MET A 90 1.90 -4.08 -0.64
CA MET A 90 2.43 -2.72 -0.47
C MET A 90 2.79 -2.41 0.98
N ASP A 91 3.63 -1.38 1.18
CA ASP A 91 4.14 -0.95 2.49
C ASP A 91 4.81 -2.07 3.30
N GLY A 92 5.27 -3.14 2.67
CA GLY A 92 5.76 -4.32 3.40
C GLY A 92 4.70 -5.02 4.26
N LEU A 93 3.42 -4.69 4.08
CA LEU A 93 2.29 -5.12 4.91
C LEU A 93 1.42 -6.16 4.17
N SER A 94 1.95 -7.38 4.03
CA SER A 94 1.20 -8.51 3.48
C SER A 94 1.70 -9.82 4.06
N TYR A 95 1.23 -10.94 3.51
CA TYR A 95 1.10 -12.19 4.26
C TYR A 95 2.04 -13.31 3.83
N ALA A 96 2.61 -13.26 2.62
CA ALA A 96 3.41 -14.36 2.07
C ALA A 96 4.84 -13.90 1.76
N PRO A 97 5.88 -14.71 2.02
CA PRO A 97 5.84 -16.06 2.59
C PRO A 97 5.79 -16.08 4.12
N THR A 98 4.92 -16.92 4.72
CA THR A 98 4.90 -17.14 6.17
C THR A 98 4.50 -18.56 6.56
N SER A 99 5.00 -19.02 7.70
CA SER A 99 4.49 -20.23 8.35
C SER A 99 3.05 -20.03 8.86
N PRO A 100 2.26 -21.10 9.03
CA PRO A 100 0.88 -20.98 9.52
C PRO A 100 0.73 -20.22 10.84
N ALA A 101 1.69 -20.36 11.76
CA ALA A 101 1.65 -19.64 13.04
C ALA A 101 1.86 -18.13 12.84
N ASN A 102 2.82 -17.75 12.01
CA ASN A 102 3.13 -16.35 11.71
C ASN A 102 2.04 -15.69 10.86
N LEU A 103 1.37 -16.46 10.00
CA LEU A 103 0.21 -15.98 9.24
C LEU A 103 -0.89 -15.47 10.17
N GLU A 104 -1.25 -16.21 11.23
CA GLU A 104 -2.29 -15.77 12.18
C GLU A 104 -1.91 -14.47 12.91
N HIS A 105 -0.63 -14.26 13.21
CA HIS A 105 -0.15 -12.99 13.76
C HIS A 105 -0.33 -11.85 12.75
N LEU A 106 0.08 -12.03 11.49
CA LEU A 106 -0.09 -10.99 10.47
C LEU A 106 -1.56 -10.71 10.16
N LEU A 107 -2.42 -11.73 10.14
CA LEU A 107 -3.86 -11.57 9.99
C LEU A 107 -4.47 -10.69 11.09
N THR A 108 -4.00 -10.85 12.33
CA THR A 108 -4.44 -10.01 13.45
C THR A 108 -3.88 -8.58 13.32
N TYR A 109 -2.60 -8.45 12.99
CA TYR A 109 -1.91 -7.17 12.89
C TYR A 109 -2.44 -6.27 11.75
N LEU A 110 -2.88 -6.89 10.64
CA LEU A 110 -3.32 -6.22 9.41
C LEU A 110 -4.83 -6.26 9.19
N ALA A 111 -5.62 -6.72 10.17
CA ALA A 111 -7.07 -6.88 10.04
C ALA A 111 -7.75 -5.60 9.54
N ALA A 112 -7.35 -4.44 10.09
CA ALA A 112 -7.95 -3.16 9.71
C ALA A 112 -7.50 -2.63 8.34
N VAL A 113 -6.40 -3.14 7.78
CA VAL A 113 -5.89 -2.75 6.46
C VAL A 113 -6.61 -3.53 5.37
N ASN A 114 -6.66 -4.85 5.52
CA ASN A 114 -6.99 -5.78 4.45
C ASN A 114 -8.24 -6.63 4.75
N GLY A 115 -8.80 -6.52 5.96
CA GLY A 115 -9.87 -7.40 6.43
C GLY A 115 -9.33 -8.77 6.83
N THR A 116 -10.20 -9.79 6.72
CA THR A 116 -9.86 -11.18 7.02
C THR A 116 -10.12 -12.07 5.81
N PRO A 117 -9.35 -13.15 5.62
CA PRO A 117 -9.57 -14.06 4.50
C PRO A 117 -10.86 -14.87 4.73
N PRO A 118 -11.45 -15.44 3.66
CA PRO A 118 -12.56 -16.37 3.82
C PRO A 118 -12.21 -17.53 4.78
N PRO A 119 -13.18 -18.05 5.56
CA PRO A 119 -12.94 -19.13 6.50
C PRO A 119 -12.26 -20.35 5.85
N GLY A 120 -11.20 -20.87 6.49
CA GLY A 120 -10.46 -22.04 6.03
C GLY A 120 -9.45 -21.79 4.91
N VAL A 121 -9.39 -20.58 4.33
CA VAL A 121 -8.39 -20.23 3.32
C VAL A 121 -7.07 -19.88 4.00
N ARG A 122 -6.00 -20.61 3.66
CA ARG A 122 -4.64 -20.43 4.18
C ARG A 122 -3.62 -20.71 3.08
N TRP A 123 -2.45 -20.10 3.22
CA TRP A 123 -1.31 -20.21 2.31
C TRP A 123 -0.03 -20.06 3.13
N SER A 124 1.10 -20.38 2.52
CA SER A 124 2.42 -20.28 3.15
C SER A 124 3.47 -19.66 2.23
N SER A 125 3.37 -19.90 0.92
CA SER A 125 4.26 -19.35 -0.09
C SER A 125 3.62 -18.21 -0.87
N VAL A 126 4.45 -17.42 -1.56
CA VAL A 126 3.95 -16.40 -2.50
C VAL A 126 3.17 -17.07 -3.62
N LYS A 127 3.64 -18.23 -4.10
CA LYS A 127 2.94 -18.99 -5.13
C LYS A 127 1.54 -19.39 -4.67
N GLU A 128 1.40 -19.98 -3.48
CA GLU A 128 0.11 -20.38 -2.94
C GLU A 128 -0.83 -19.18 -2.79
N PHE A 129 -0.31 -18.02 -2.37
CA PHE A 129 -1.10 -16.79 -2.28
C PHE A 129 -1.59 -16.32 -3.66
N LEU A 130 -0.70 -16.26 -4.66
CA LEU A 130 -1.05 -15.88 -6.03
C LEU A 130 -2.04 -16.87 -6.68
N ASP A 131 -1.91 -18.16 -6.43
CA ASP A 131 -2.83 -19.20 -6.92
C ASP A 131 -4.27 -19.04 -6.38
N LEU A 132 -4.46 -18.31 -5.26
CA LEU A 132 -5.80 -17.95 -4.75
C LEU A 132 -6.48 -16.86 -5.57
N LEU A 133 -5.69 -16.04 -6.28
CA LEU A 133 -6.16 -14.89 -7.06
C LEU A 133 -6.20 -15.21 -8.56
N ASP A 134 -5.27 -16.04 -9.05
CA ASP A 134 -5.13 -16.35 -10.47
C ASP A 134 -6.45 -16.88 -11.08
N ASN A 135 -6.89 -16.23 -12.17
CA ASN A 135 -8.15 -16.50 -12.86
C ASN A 135 -9.41 -16.51 -11.98
N ARG A 136 -9.36 -15.91 -10.78
CA ARG A 136 -10.46 -15.90 -9.80
C ARG A 136 -10.94 -14.50 -9.45
N VAL A 137 -10.17 -13.46 -9.79
CA VAL A 137 -10.45 -12.06 -9.47
C VAL A 137 -10.51 -11.21 -10.74
N ALA A 138 -11.20 -10.07 -10.67
CA ALA A 138 -11.48 -9.23 -11.84
C ALA A 138 -10.28 -8.41 -12.34
N CYS A 139 -9.33 -8.07 -11.47
CA CYS A 139 -8.14 -7.30 -11.82
C CYS A 139 -6.91 -8.23 -11.89
N ASN A 140 -5.98 -7.95 -12.79
CA ASN A 140 -4.65 -8.55 -12.74
C ASN A 140 -3.94 -8.15 -11.46
N VAL A 141 -3.02 -8.99 -11.01
CA VAL A 141 -2.28 -8.77 -9.77
C VAL A 141 -0.78 -8.79 -10.05
N VAL A 142 -0.09 -7.78 -9.53
CA VAL A 142 1.36 -7.75 -9.36
C VAL A 142 1.63 -7.82 -7.86
N TYR A 143 2.55 -8.67 -7.41
CA TYR A 143 2.80 -8.86 -5.98
C TYR A 143 4.24 -8.55 -5.61
N PHE A 144 4.43 -7.94 -4.45
CA PHE A 144 5.74 -7.64 -3.87
C PHE A 144 5.92 -8.39 -2.58
N VAL A 145 7.10 -8.96 -2.37
CA VAL A 145 7.44 -9.66 -1.13
C VAL A 145 7.46 -8.65 0.03
N PRO A 146 6.59 -8.80 1.04
CA PRO A 146 6.46 -7.88 2.14
C PRO A 146 7.57 -8.08 3.19
N HIS A 147 8.26 -6.99 3.55
CA HIS A 147 9.30 -7.00 4.58
C HIS A 147 8.84 -7.51 5.93
N ALA A 148 7.64 -7.12 6.38
CA ALA A 148 7.14 -7.58 7.67
C ALA A 148 7.06 -9.12 7.72
N SER A 149 6.59 -9.76 6.64
CA SER A 149 6.41 -11.21 6.64
C SER A 149 7.74 -11.96 6.62
N ILE A 150 8.71 -11.54 5.80
CA ILE A 150 10.03 -12.21 5.79
C ILE A 150 10.82 -11.98 7.08
N ARG A 151 10.66 -10.82 7.72
CA ARG A 151 11.32 -10.54 9.00
C ARG A 151 10.71 -11.37 10.12
N VAL A 152 9.38 -11.43 10.21
CA VAL A 152 8.67 -12.27 11.19
C VAL A 152 9.02 -13.74 11.00
N GLU A 153 9.10 -14.21 9.75
CA GLU A 153 9.44 -15.60 9.45
C GLU A 153 10.90 -15.94 9.79
N ALA A 154 11.83 -15.00 9.62
CA ALA A 154 13.25 -15.23 9.90
C ALA A 154 13.62 -15.10 11.38
N MET A 155 13.04 -14.12 12.08
CA MET A 155 13.51 -13.70 13.42
C MET A 155 12.39 -13.29 14.39
N GLY A 156 11.13 -13.46 14.01
CA GLY A 156 9.98 -13.03 14.80
C GLY A 156 9.81 -11.50 14.84
N TRP A 157 9.15 -11.03 15.89
CA TRP A 157 8.72 -9.62 16.07
C TRP A 157 9.65 -8.83 16.99
N GLU A 158 10.92 -9.22 17.07
CA GLU A 158 11.86 -8.64 18.03
C GLU A 158 12.38 -7.28 17.56
N ASP A 159 12.41 -6.32 18.50
CA ASP A 159 12.99 -4.99 18.30
C ASP A 159 14.53 -5.07 18.41
N ARG A 160 15.13 -5.63 17.36
CA ARG A 160 16.58 -5.72 17.18
C ARG A 160 16.93 -5.93 15.70
N LEU A 161 18.21 -5.74 15.40
CA LEU A 161 18.79 -6.12 14.11
C LEU A 161 18.88 -7.65 13.96
N PRO A 162 18.80 -8.17 12.72
CA PRO A 162 18.99 -9.59 12.44
C PRO A 162 20.44 -10.00 12.71
N THR A 163 20.61 -11.22 13.19
CA THR A 163 21.90 -11.93 13.08
C THR A 163 22.20 -12.24 11.62
N GLN A 164 23.45 -12.59 11.33
CA GLN A 164 23.86 -12.96 9.97
C GLN A 164 23.09 -14.18 9.40
N ALA A 165 22.65 -15.11 10.26
CA ALA A 165 21.85 -16.25 9.82
C ALA A 165 20.41 -15.83 9.47
N GLU A 166 19.82 -14.97 10.28
CA GLU A 166 18.47 -14.43 10.05
C GLU A 166 18.43 -13.52 8.82
N LEU A 167 19.46 -12.70 8.60
CA LEU A 167 19.57 -11.87 7.39
C LEU A 167 19.65 -12.74 6.12
N ARG A 168 20.49 -13.79 6.14
CA ARG A 168 20.53 -14.77 5.03
C ARG A 168 19.18 -15.43 4.81
N ARG A 169 18.46 -15.76 5.88
CA ARG A 169 17.11 -16.33 5.78
C ARG A 169 16.13 -15.35 5.11
N MET A 170 16.18 -14.07 5.44
CA MET A 170 15.35 -13.04 4.78
C MET A 170 15.68 -12.92 3.29
N GLN A 171 16.96 -12.94 2.91
CA GLN A 171 17.40 -12.94 1.51
C GLN A 171 16.87 -14.16 0.75
N GLU A 172 16.96 -15.36 1.34
CA GLU A 172 16.43 -16.60 0.76
C GLU A 172 14.91 -16.54 0.55
N LEU A 173 14.16 -16.01 1.54
CA LEU A 173 12.72 -15.84 1.46
C LEU A 173 12.33 -14.85 0.35
N ALA A 174 13.04 -13.72 0.25
CA ALA A 174 12.82 -12.74 -0.81
C ALA A 174 13.09 -13.36 -2.20
N GLN A 175 14.23 -14.05 -2.36
CA GLN A 175 14.54 -14.77 -3.60
C GLN A 175 13.51 -15.84 -3.94
N GLN A 176 13.01 -16.59 -2.95
CA GLN A 176 11.96 -17.57 -3.20
C GLN A 176 10.67 -16.90 -3.65
N GLY A 177 10.27 -15.78 -3.03
CA GLY A 177 9.11 -15.01 -3.46
C GLY A 177 9.24 -14.50 -4.90
N MET A 178 10.44 -14.05 -5.31
CA MET A 178 10.71 -13.71 -6.71
C MET A 178 10.55 -14.90 -7.65
N ARG A 179 11.05 -16.09 -7.29
CA ARG A 179 10.87 -17.33 -8.09
C ARG A 179 9.41 -17.76 -8.19
N ASP A 180 8.62 -17.47 -7.15
CA ASP A 180 7.20 -17.77 -7.08
C ASP A 180 6.34 -16.80 -7.91
N GLY A 181 6.91 -15.68 -8.40
CA GLY A 181 6.24 -14.72 -9.28
C GLY A 181 6.13 -13.30 -8.74
N ALA A 182 6.75 -12.98 -7.60
CA ALA A 182 6.82 -11.59 -7.13
C ALA A 182 7.69 -10.73 -8.05
N PHE A 183 7.36 -9.44 -8.14
CA PHE A 183 8.08 -8.46 -8.96
C PHE A 183 9.16 -7.70 -8.19
N GLY A 184 9.17 -7.84 -6.86
CA GLY A 184 10.14 -7.14 -6.04
C GLY A 184 9.88 -7.33 -4.56
N PHE A 185 10.39 -6.37 -3.80
CA PHE A 185 10.37 -6.32 -2.36
C PHE A 185 9.81 -4.98 -1.90
N SER A 186 8.96 -5.00 -0.88
CA SER A 186 8.35 -3.77 -0.33
C SER A 186 8.59 -3.63 1.16
N THR A 187 8.72 -2.38 1.63
CA THR A 187 8.92 -2.06 3.06
C THR A 187 7.95 -1.01 3.58
N GLY A 188 7.64 -1.11 4.88
CA GLY A 188 6.89 -0.12 5.64
C GLY A 188 7.65 0.29 6.87
N LEU A 189 8.53 1.28 6.70
CA LEU A 189 9.53 1.62 7.72
C LEU A 189 9.00 2.48 8.86
N THR A 190 7.71 2.82 8.82
CA THR A 190 6.94 3.38 9.95
C THR A 190 6.35 2.28 10.84
N TYR A 191 6.18 1.06 10.32
CA TYR A 191 5.42 0.00 10.98
C TYR A 191 6.34 -1.10 11.50
N PRO A 192 6.25 -1.49 12.79
CA PRO A 192 6.88 -2.70 13.28
C PRO A 192 6.40 -3.97 12.55
N PRO A 193 7.28 -4.95 12.28
CA PRO A 193 8.68 -4.97 12.67
C PRO A 193 9.62 -4.29 11.65
N GLY A 194 9.10 -3.80 10.52
CA GLY A 194 9.90 -3.13 9.49
C GLY A 194 10.65 -1.90 10.00
N ALA A 195 10.01 -1.15 10.91
CA ALA A 195 10.61 0.01 11.59
C ALA A 195 11.88 -0.32 12.40
N TYR A 196 12.10 -1.58 12.78
CA TYR A 196 13.30 -2.03 13.52
C TYR A 196 14.51 -2.32 12.61
N SER A 197 14.35 -2.24 11.29
CA SER A 197 15.46 -2.40 10.33
C SER A 197 16.40 -1.22 10.33
N ASP A 198 17.60 -1.45 9.84
CA ASP A 198 18.49 -0.41 9.34
C ASP A 198 18.61 -0.46 7.82
N THR A 199 19.29 0.53 7.25
CA THR A 199 19.52 0.64 5.80
C THR A 199 20.32 -0.56 5.26
N ASP A 200 21.23 -1.13 6.05
CA ASP A 200 22.11 -2.22 5.61
C ASP A 200 21.35 -3.54 5.45
N GLU A 201 20.40 -3.84 6.32
CA GLU A 201 19.46 -4.94 6.15
C GLU A 201 18.69 -4.81 4.83
N LEU A 202 18.17 -3.62 4.54
CA LEU A 202 17.36 -3.37 3.33
C LEU A 202 18.20 -3.48 2.06
N VAL A 203 19.42 -2.95 2.07
CA VAL A 203 20.39 -3.11 0.96
C VAL A 203 20.69 -4.58 0.72
N ALA A 204 20.95 -5.36 1.77
CA ALA A 204 21.28 -6.78 1.63
C ALA A 204 20.12 -7.60 1.02
N ILE A 205 18.86 -7.28 1.35
CA ILE A 205 17.69 -7.92 0.75
C ILE A 205 17.53 -7.49 -0.72
N CYS A 206 17.68 -6.20 -1.02
CA CYS A 206 17.64 -5.69 -2.40
C CYS A 206 18.73 -6.33 -3.29
N ASP A 207 19.96 -6.42 -2.77
CA ASP A 207 21.08 -7.09 -3.45
C ASP A 207 20.74 -8.53 -3.82
N ALA A 208 20.04 -9.25 -2.94
CA ALA A 208 19.69 -10.65 -3.15
C ALA A 208 18.70 -10.86 -4.30
N ILE A 209 17.89 -9.86 -4.66
CA ILE A 209 16.87 -9.94 -5.73
C ILE A 209 17.25 -9.18 -7.00
N ARG A 210 18.34 -8.40 -6.98
CA ARG A 210 18.76 -7.53 -8.09
C ARG A 210 18.88 -8.28 -9.41
N ASP A 211 19.64 -9.38 -9.42
CA ASP A 211 19.92 -10.14 -10.65
C ASP A 211 18.68 -10.93 -11.14
N MET A 212 17.57 -10.87 -10.39
CA MET A 212 16.26 -11.40 -10.74
C MET A 212 15.33 -10.32 -11.33
N GLY A 213 15.81 -9.09 -11.52
CA GLY A 213 15.02 -7.97 -12.02
C GLY A 213 14.05 -7.36 -11.00
N GLY A 214 14.32 -7.56 -9.70
CA GLY A 214 13.44 -7.09 -8.63
C GLY A 214 13.48 -5.58 -8.42
N PHE A 215 12.33 -5.02 -8.05
CA PHE A 215 12.17 -3.62 -7.64
C PHE A 215 12.16 -3.49 -6.10
N TYR A 216 12.58 -2.34 -5.59
CA TYR A 216 12.41 -1.95 -4.20
C TYR A 216 11.33 -0.88 -4.06
N ILE A 217 10.26 -1.17 -3.31
CA ILE A 217 9.16 -0.25 -3.06
C ILE A 217 9.11 0.09 -1.58
N THR A 218 8.87 1.36 -1.22
CA THR A 218 8.93 1.74 0.19
C THR A 218 7.95 2.82 0.63
N HIS A 219 7.20 2.51 1.68
CA HIS A 219 6.80 3.51 2.65
C HIS A 219 8.01 3.83 3.51
N SER A 220 8.53 5.03 3.26
CA SER A 220 9.81 5.52 3.77
C SER A 220 9.83 5.66 5.29
N ARG A 221 11.03 5.71 5.87
CA ARG A 221 11.24 5.84 7.32
C ARG A 221 11.07 7.28 7.76
N TYR A 222 9.84 7.74 7.92
CA TYR A 222 9.53 9.15 8.24
C TYR A 222 10.15 9.68 9.55
N SER A 223 10.62 8.80 10.42
CA SER A 223 11.33 9.17 11.65
C SER A 223 12.81 9.54 11.43
N LEU A 224 13.37 9.29 10.24
CA LEU A 224 14.79 9.49 9.94
C LEU A 224 15.15 10.97 9.77
N GLY A 225 16.27 11.38 10.37
CA GLY A 225 16.96 12.63 10.05
C GLY A 225 16.07 13.87 10.18
N ASP A 226 16.03 14.69 9.12
CA ASP A 226 15.21 15.90 9.00
C ASP A 226 13.69 15.63 9.00
N ARG A 227 13.26 14.37 8.89
CA ARG A 227 11.86 13.91 8.81
C ARG A 227 11.08 14.50 7.63
N LEU A 228 11.79 15.05 6.65
CA LEU A 228 11.23 15.68 5.45
C LEU A 228 11.76 15.00 4.19
N LEU A 229 13.06 15.10 3.93
CA LEU A 229 13.70 14.55 2.73
C LEU A 229 14.62 13.37 3.05
N ASP A 230 15.21 13.31 4.25
CA ASP A 230 16.06 12.20 4.68
C ASP A 230 15.41 10.82 4.59
N PRO A 231 14.11 10.62 4.91
CA PRO A 231 13.43 9.34 4.70
C PRO A 231 13.52 8.84 3.25
N PHE A 232 13.43 9.75 2.28
CA PHE A 232 13.47 9.44 0.87
C PHE A 232 14.91 9.33 0.36
N ARG A 233 15.84 10.11 0.93
CA ARG A 233 17.28 9.94 0.68
C ARG A 233 17.77 8.55 1.10
N GLU A 234 17.25 7.99 2.19
CA GLU A 234 17.53 6.59 2.58
C GLU A 234 17.08 5.62 1.49
N ALA A 235 15.84 5.75 1.01
CA ALA A 235 15.32 4.89 -0.06
C ALA A 235 16.16 4.96 -1.34
N ILE A 236 16.54 6.18 -1.76
CA ILE A 236 17.41 6.41 -2.91
C ILE A 236 18.81 5.84 -2.66
N ASP A 237 19.35 5.94 -1.45
CA ASP A 237 20.64 5.35 -1.07
C ASP A 237 20.61 3.82 -1.15
N ILE A 238 19.51 3.19 -0.72
CA ILE A 238 19.30 1.74 -0.84
C ILE A 238 19.35 1.33 -2.32
N GLY A 239 18.61 2.02 -3.19
CA GLY A 239 18.63 1.79 -4.63
C GLY A 239 20.01 2.00 -5.24
N ARG A 240 20.72 3.05 -4.85
CA ARG A 240 22.07 3.37 -5.31
C ARG A 240 23.09 2.30 -4.89
N ARG A 241 23.02 1.83 -3.64
CA ARG A 241 23.97 0.85 -3.07
C ARG A 241 23.74 -0.55 -3.62
N SER A 242 22.47 -0.93 -3.82
CA SER A 242 22.14 -2.27 -4.30
C SER A 242 22.07 -2.37 -5.83
N GLY A 243 21.70 -1.28 -6.50
CA GLY A 243 21.49 -1.23 -7.95
C GLY A 243 20.09 -1.65 -8.41
N VAL A 244 19.13 -1.82 -7.48
CA VAL A 244 17.73 -2.08 -7.84
C VAL A 244 16.98 -0.77 -8.12
N PRO A 245 15.99 -0.76 -9.03
CA PRO A 245 15.08 0.38 -9.19
C PRO A 245 14.26 0.60 -7.91
N VAL A 246 13.96 1.88 -7.61
CA VAL A 246 13.24 2.31 -6.41
C VAL A 246 11.89 2.91 -6.78
N HIS A 247 10.85 2.53 -6.03
CA HIS A 247 9.55 3.18 -6.05
C HIS A 247 9.23 3.76 -4.67
N LEU A 248 9.03 5.08 -4.59
CA LEU A 248 8.62 5.75 -3.36
C LEU A 248 7.09 5.72 -3.28
N SER A 249 6.55 4.97 -2.32
CA SER A 249 5.11 4.88 -2.11
C SER A 249 4.53 6.19 -1.60
N HIS A 250 3.31 6.52 -2.07
CA HIS A 250 2.48 7.66 -1.64
C HIS A 250 3.29 8.92 -1.29
N TYR A 251 4.21 9.28 -2.19
CA TYR A 251 5.21 10.32 -2.01
C TYR A 251 4.57 11.69 -1.73
N HIS A 252 4.66 12.15 -0.48
CA HIS A 252 4.00 13.37 -0.04
C HIS A 252 4.73 14.09 1.09
N SER A 253 4.40 15.38 1.28
CA SER A 253 4.75 16.12 2.50
C SER A 253 3.60 17.05 2.92
N PRO A 254 3.26 17.11 4.21
CA PRO A 254 2.26 18.03 4.72
C PRO A 254 2.80 19.46 4.91
N VAL A 255 4.12 19.68 4.80
CA VAL A 255 4.76 20.97 5.09
C VAL A 255 4.65 21.91 3.88
N ASP A 256 4.15 23.12 4.11
CA ASP A 256 3.95 24.14 3.07
C ASP A 256 5.23 24.38 2.26
N GLY A 257 5.10 24.35 0.93
CA GLY A 257 6.18 24.64 -0.01
C GLY A 257 7.15 23.48 -0.28
N MET A 258 6.97 22.31 0.35
CA MET A 258 7.85 21.15 0.13
C MET A 258 7.71 20.51 -1.26
N GLY A 259 6.60 20.71 -1.96
CA GLY A 259 6.33 20.05 -3.24
C GLY A 259 7.46 20.18 -4.26
N GLN A 260 8.07 21.37 -4.39
CA GLN A 260 9.18 21.57 -5.31
C GLN A 260 10.46 20.85 -4.86
N GLN A 261 10.80 20.92 -3.58
CA GLN A 261 12.02 20.27 -3.06
C GLN A 261 11.95 18.74 -3.19
N MET A 262 10.75 18.17 -3.06
CA MET A 262 10.50 16.76 -3.26
C MET A 262 10.69 16.35 -4.73
N VAL A 263 10.16 17.15 -5.67
CA VAL A 263 10.42 16.96 -7.10
C VAL A 263 11.91 17.07 -7.42
N ASP A 264 12.58 18.11 -6.91
CA ASP A 264 14.02 18.34 -7.14
C ASP A 264 14.87 17.16 -6.63
N LEU A 265 14.49 16.53 -5.51
CA LEU A 265 15.18 15.34 -4.99
C LEU A 265 15.10 14.17 -5.98
N VAL A 266 13.92 13.94 -6.57
CA VAL A 266 13.73 12.86 -7.55
C VAL A 266 14.53 13.14 -8.83
N ASP A 267 14.46 14.36 -9.37
CA ASP A 267 15.22 14.76 -10.56
C ASP A 267 16.72 14.60 -10.34
N GLN A 268 17.26 15.11 -9.24
CA GLN A 268 18.69 14.98 -8.90
C GLN A 268 19.13 13.52 -8.76
N SER A 269 18.27 12.67 -8.20
CA SER A 269 18.56 11.25 -8.04
C SER A 269 18.60 10.53 -9.38
N ARG A 270 17.66 10.84 -10.27
CA ARG A 270 17.61 10.29 -11.64
C ARG A 270 18.79 10.77 -12.47
N ASP A 271 19.16 12.05 -12.37
CA ASP A 271 20.34 12.63 -13.02
C ASP A 271 21.65 11.99 -12.52
N SER A 272 21.67 11.52 -11.27
CA SER A 272 22.79 10.77 -10.69
C SER A 272 22.83 9.28 -11.08
N GLY A 273 21.84 8.80 -11.85
CA GLY A 273 21.78 7.43 -12.39
C GLY A 273 20.97 6.44 -11.56
N VAL A 274 20.24 6.88 -10.52
CA VAL A 274 19.31 6.01 -9.77
C VAL A 274 17.98 5.94 -10.51
N ASP A 275 17.50 4.74 -10.83
CA ASP A 275 16.16 4.56 -11.38
C ASP A 275 15.13 4.68 -10.25
N VAL A 276 14.56 5.88 -10.11
CA VAL A 276 13.55 6.17 -9.08
C VAL A 276 12.25 6.68 -9.72
N THR A 277 11.15 6.10 -9.25
CA THR A 277 9.77 6.47 -9.54
C THR A 277 9.01 6.64 -8.23
N PHE A 278 7.78 7.13 -8.28
CA PHE A 278 6.95 7.27 -7.10
C PHE A 278 5.47 7.27 -7.46
N ASP A 279 4.62 6.97 -6.49
CA ASP A 279 3.18 7.12 -6.62
C ASP A 279 2.60 8.16 -5.65
N GLN A 280 1.37 8.59 -5.95
CA GLN A 280 0.58 9.45 -5.07
C GLN A 280 -0.91 9.27 -5.35
N TYR A 281 -1.74 9.36 -4.30
CA TYR A 281 -3.19 9.54 -4.40
C TYR A 281 -3.56 11.04 -4.37
N PRO A 282 -4.61 11.48 -5.10
CA PRO A 282 -4.95 12.90 -5.25
C PRO A 282 -5.76 13.48 -4.07
N TYR A 283 -5.43 13.09 -2.83
CA TYR A 283 -6.18 13.47 -1.63
C TYR A 283 -5.26 14.00 -0.52
N ALA A 284 -5.67 15.10 0.12
CA ALA A 284 -5.00 15.65 1.29
C ALA A 284 -5.36 14.93 2.61
N ALA A 285 -5.58 13.61 2.54
CA ALA A 285 -5.91 12.79 3.70
C ALA A 285 -5.28 11.40 3.56
N ALA A 286 -4.45 11.02 4.53
CA ALA A 286 -3.89 9.68 4.65
C ALA A 286 -4.86 8.74 5.37
N SER A 287 -4.59 7.44 5.36
CA SER A 287 -5.33 6.46 6.15
C SER A 287 -4.42 5.31 6.57
N THR A 288 -4.55 4.84 7.82
CA THR A 288 -3.78 3.70 8.34
C THR A 288 -4.42 3.15 9.62
N VAL A 289 -3.80 2.13 10.22
CA VAL A 289 -4.22 1.44 11.43
C VAL A 289 -4.00 2.27 12.70
N LEU A 290 -4.92 2.17 13.66
CA LEU A 290 -4.87 2.93 14.92
C LEU A 290 -3.65 2.57 15.78
N HIS A 291 -3.28 1.29 15.82
CA HIS A 291 -2.16 0.83 16.66
C HIS A 291 -0.82 1.44 16.24
N SER A 292 -0.72 1.98 15.02
CA SER A 292 0.48 2.71 14.56
C SER A 292 0.77 4.01 15.33
N LEU A 293 -0.21 4.53 16.09
CA LEU A 293 -0.01 5.66 17.00
C LEU A 293 0.69 5.28 18.31
N LEU A 294 0.90 3.99 18.57
CA LEU A 294 1.63 3.53 19.74
C LEU A 294 3.15 3.55 19.48
N PRO A 295 3.98 3.81 20.50
CA PRO A 295 5.43 3.75 20.37
C PRO A 295 5.91 2.37 19.89
N TYR A 296 6.96 2.35 19.07
CA TYR A 296 7.46 1.11 18.44
C TYR A 296 7.77 -0.02 19.43
N TRP A 297 8.31 0.28 20.61
CA TRP A 297 8.64 -0.73 21.63
C TRP A 297 7.41 -1.50 22.15
N VAL A 298 6.21 -0.91 22.03
CA VAL A 298 4.94 -1.55 22.44
C VAL A 298 4.58 -2.72 21.53
N HIS A 299 5.07 -2.73 20.29
CA HIS A 299 4.81 -3.78 19.30
C HIS A 299 5.77 -4.97 19.40
N ALA A 300 6.86 -4.84 20.16
CA ALA A 300 7.87 -5.89 20.29
C ALA A 300 7.25 -7.20 20.80
N GLY A 301 7.53 -8.30 20.11
CA GLY A 301 6.93 -9.61 20.39
C GLY A 301 5.59 -9.88 19.69
N GLY A 302 5.11 -8.95 18.86
CA GLY A 302 3.97 -9.16 17.96
C GLY A 302 2.61 -8.81 18.57
N PRO A 303 1.51 -9.03 17.83
CA PRO A 303 0.18 -8.52 18.18
C PRO A 303 -0.34 -9.04 19.53
N GLY A 304 -0.08 -10.30 19.87
CA GLY A 304 -0.46 -10.86 21.18
C GLY A 304 0.28 -10.18 22.34
N ALA A 305 1.60 -10.01 22.20
CA ALA A 305 2.42 -9.33 23.21
C ALA A 305 2.01 -7.85 23.36
N LEU A 306 1.72 -7.18 22.24
CA LEU A 306 1.18 -5.82 22.21
C LEU A 306 -0.11 -5.75 23.04
N LEU A 307 -1.12 -6.57 22.71
CA LEU A 307 -2.41 -6.57 23.39
C LEU A 307 -2.31 -6.88 24.88
N GLN A 308 -1.39 -7.77 25.28
CA GLN A 308 -1.12 -8.05 26.68
C GLN A 308 -0.45 -6.84 27.37
N ARG A 309 0.54 -6.23 26.71
CA ARG A 309 1.33 -5.11 27.25
C ARG A 309 0.46 -3.88 27.50
N ILE A 310 -0.43 -3.54 26.58
CA ILE A 310 -1.31 -2.37 26.72
C ILE A 310 -2.44 -2.56 27.75
N GLN A 311 -2.55 -3.71 28.42
CA GLN A 311 -3.44 -3.86 29.58
C GLN A 311 -2.81 -3.30 30.87
N ASP A 312 -1.47 -3.21 30.94
CA ASP A 312 -0.77 -2.72 32.12
C ASP A 312 -0.85 -1.19 32.21
N ARG A 313 -1.37 -0.69 33.33
CA ARG A 313 -1.46 0.75 33.61
C ARG A 313 -0.09 1.43 33.58
N ARG A 314 0.97 0.77 34.06
CA ARG A 314 2.33 1.30 34.05
C ARG A 314 2.84 1.52 32.64
N VAL A 315 2.55 0.57 31.74
CA VAL A 315 2.87 0.69 30.31
C VAL A 315 2.10 1.87 29.70
N ARG A 316 0.80 1.99 29.98
CA ARG A 316 0.01 3.14 29.47
C ARG A 316 0.52 4.48 29.98
N ASP A 317 0.98 4.54 31.23
CA ASP A 317 1.58 5.73 31.81
C ASP A 317 2.95 6.05 31.18
N GLU A 318 3.74 5.03 30.82
CA GLU A 318 5.00 5.18 30.08
C GLU A 318 4.80 5.61 28.63
N ILE A 319 3.77 5.09 27.95
CA ILE A 319 3.34 5.58 26.64
C ILE A 319 2.97 7.07 26.77
N GLY A 320 2.11 7.40 27.75
CA GLY A 320 1.76 8.78 28.10
C GLY A 320 1.36 9.62 26.90
N ASP A 321 2.03 10.77 26.74
CA ASP A 321 1.81 11.73 25.66
C ASP A 321 2.55 11.36 24.35
N SER A 322 3.20 10.19 24.30
CA SER A 322 3.81 9.67 23.07
C SER A 322 2.77 9.26 22.03
N VAL A 323 1.48 9.22 22.40
CA VAL A 323 0.38 9.19 21.44
C VAL A 323 0.14 10.60 20.92
N TYR A 324 0.84 10.94 19.85
CA TYR A 324 0.74 12.24 19.18
C TYR A 324 0.38 12.06 17.70
N PRO A 325 -0.09 13.11 17.01
CA PRO A 325 -0.36 13.05 15.57
C PRO A 325 0.87 12.60 14.79
N MET A 326 0.77 11.46 14.11
CA MET A 326 1.84 10.96 13.23
C MET A 326 2.17 11.95 12.10
N TRP A 327 1.14 12.66 11.63
CA TRP A 327 1.20 13.69 10.61
C TRP A 327 0.40 14.92 11.10
N GLY A 328 1.00 16.11 11.14
CA GLY A 328 0.26 17.37 11.31
C GLY A 328 -0.18 17.75 12.74
N LEU A 329 -1.32 18.46 12.83
CA LEU A 329 -1.65 19.41 13.89
C LEU A 329 -2.17 18.81 15.22
N THR A 330 -3.35 18.19 15.22
CA THR A 330 -3.98 17.61 16.42
C THR A 330 -4.76 16.33 16.09
N LEU A 331 -5.03 15.51 17.11
CA LEU A 331 -5.76 14.24 16.96
C LEU A 331 -7.26 14.42 16.61
N ASP A 332 -7.79 15.65 16.61
CA ASP A 332 -9.15 15.94 16.12
C ASP A 332 -9.29 15.67 14.61
N TYR A 333 -8.18 15.71 13.86
CA TYR A 333 -8.13 15.43 12.43
C TYR A 333 -8.03 13.94 12.08
N TYR A 334 -8.01 13.07 13.11
CA TYR A 334 -7.91 11.63 12.99
C TYR A 334 -9.31 11.07 13.23
N ILE A 335 -9.94 10.62 12.15
CA ILE A 335 -11.34 10.18 12.13
C ILE A 335 -11.35 8.66 11.95
N PHE A 336 -12.04 7.93 12.80
CA PHE A 336 -12.18 6.48 12.64
C PHE A 336 -12.85 6.17 11.30
N SER A 337 -12.19 5.35 10.48
CA SER A 337 -12.70 4.91 9.18
C SER A 337 -13.21 3.47 9.23
N HIS A 338 -12.65 2.66 10.12
CA HIS A 338 -13.04 1.28 10.34
C HIS A 338 -12.91 0.91 11.82
N VAL A 339 -13.92 0.23 12.35
CA VAL A 339 -13.96 -0.44 13.64
C VAL A 339 -14.56 -1.83 13.41
N GLY A 340 -13.81 -2.88 13.76
CA GLY A 340 -14.12 -4.26 13.41
C GLY A 340 -15.46 -4.78 13.92
N SER A 341 -15.79 -4.49 15.18
CA SER A 341 -16.97 -5.02 15.84
C SER A 341 -18.17 -4.07 15.78
N SER A 342 -19.36 -4.65 15.79
CA SER A 342 -20.61 -3.89 15.88
C SER A 342 -20.78 -3.15 17.21
N LYS A 343 -20.08 -3.59 18.28
CA LYS A 343 -20.17 -3.00 19.62
C LYS A 343 -19.71 -1.53 19.63
N ASN A 344 -18.64 -1.24 18.90
CA ASN A 344 -17.98 0.07 18.88
C ASN A 344 -18.17 0.82 17.56
N LYS A 345 -19.06 0.34 16.68
CA LYS A 345 -19.28 0.88 15.34
C LYS A 345 -19.71 2.35 15.34
N GLU A 346 -20.30 2.84 16.43
CA GLU A 346 -20.68 4.25 16.60
C GLU A 346 -19.51 5.24 16.52
N TRP A 347 -18.26 4.76 16.63
CA TRP A 347 -17.07 5.60 16.53
C TRP A 347 -16.67 5.89 15.09
N GLU A 348 -17.08 5.09 14.11
CA GLU A 348 -16.80 5.38 12.70
C GLU A 348 -17.36 6.75 12.29
N GLY A 349 -16.55 7.54 11.59
CA GLY A 349 -16.86 8.92 11.24
C GLY A 349 -16.65 9.95 12.35
N ARG A 350 -16.27 9.54 13.57
CA ARG A 350 -15.95 10.43 14.70
C ARG A 350 -14.44 10.53 14.93
N SER A 351 -14.01 11.60 15.60
CA SER A 351 -12.60 11.81 15.88
C SER A 351 -12.10 10.98 17.07
N LEU A 352 -10.79 10.74 17.13
CA LEU A 352 -10.14 10.15 18.31
C LEU A 352 -10.40 10.98 19.58
N VAL A 353 -10.51 12.30 19.45
CA VAL A 353 -10.80 13.20 20.57
C VAL A 353 -12.25 13.04 21.06
N ASP A 354 -13.20 12.78 20.17
CA ASP A 354 -14.59 12.49 20.56
C ASP A 354 -14.68 11.24 21.43
N LEU A 355 -13.91 10.19 21.09
CA LEU A 355 -13.81 8.97 21.89
C LEU A 355 -13.30 9.26 23.31
N ALA A 356 -12.15 9.93 23.42
CA ALA A 356 -11.54 10.23 24.72
C ALA A 356 -12.46 11.09 25.59
N LYS A 357 -13.08 12.12 25.02
CA LYS A 357 -14.04 13.01 25.71
C LYS A 357 -15.27 12.25 26.18
N ALA A 358 -15.89 11.45 25.32
CA ALA A 358 -17.10 10.71 25.65
C ALA A 358 -16.87 9.65 26.74
N GLN A 359 -15.68 9.02 26.77
CA GLN A 359 -15.32 8.06 27.82
C GLN A 359 -14.79 8.73 29.10
N GLY A 360 -14.47 10.02 29.08
CA GLY A 360 -13.84 10.71 30.21
C GLY A 360 -12.44 10.16 30.55
N LYS A 361 -11.71 9.67 29.53
CA LYS A 361 -10.40 9.02 29.68
C LYS A 361 -9.28 9.85 29.06
N ARG A 362 -8.03 9.59 29.46
CA ARG A 362 -6.87 10.07 28.70
C ARG A 362 -6.89 9.42 27.32
N MET A 363 -6.32 10.09 26.32
CA MET A 363 -6.25 9.60 24.95
C MET A 363 -5.63 8.20 24.85
N VAL A 364 -4.48 7.99 25.51
CA VAL A 364 -3.80 6.68 25.55
C VAL A 364 -4.68 5.58 26.14
N ASP A 365 -5.44 5.87 27.21
CA ASP A 365 -6.30 4.87 27.83
C ASP A 365 -7.48 4.49 26.92
N ALA A 366 -8.09 5.49 26.26
CA ALA A 366 -9.19 5.27 25.33
C ALA A 366 -8.77 4.47 24.08
N ILE A 367 -7.60 4.80 23.51
CA ILE A 367 -7.04 4.07 22.36
C ILE A 367 -6.67 2.63 22.77
N CYS A 368 -5.98 2.44 23.89
CA CYS A 368 -5.61 1.10 24.35
C CYS A 368 -6.83 0.23 24.63
N ASP A 369 -7.87 0.78 25.26
CA ASP A 369 -9.12 0.04 25.50
C ASP A 369 -9.79 -0.35 24.18
N LEU A 370 -9.92 0.58 23.24
CA LEU A 370 -10.52 0.28 21.94
C LEU A 370 -9.71 -0.79 21.17
N LEU A 371 -8.37 -0.68 21.15
CA LEU A 371 -7.50 -1.68 20.51
C LEU A 371 -7.63 -3.08 21.12
N ILE A 372 -7.82 -3.17 22.44
CA ILE A 372 -8.08 -4.45 23.13
C ILE A 372 -9.45 -5.01 22.73
N GLU A 373 -10.49 -4.16 22.79
CA GLU A 373 -11.87 -4.56 22.50
C GLU A 373 -12.06 -5.02 21.05
N GLU A 374 -11.31 -4.43 20.13
CA GLU A 374 -11.39 -4.68 18.70
C GLU A 374 -10.29 -5.64 18.19
N ASN A 375 -9.45 -6.18 19.08
CA ASN A 375 -8.34 -7.06 18.71
C ASN A 375 -7.45 -6.45 17.58
N LEU A 376 -7.08 -5.18 17.75
CA LEU A 376 -6.33 -4.33 16.80
C LEU A 376 -7.06 -3.95 15.50
N ASP A 377 -8.29 -4.39 15.28
CA ASP A 377 -9.07 -4.13 14.06
C ASP A 377 -9.70 -2.74 14.04
N VAL A 378 -8.85 -1.70 14.02
CA VAL A 378 -9.26 -0.30 13.97
C VAL A 378 -8.36 0.49 13.01
N ALA A 379 -8.97 1.27 12.10
CA ALA A 379 -8.27 2.20 11.22
C ALA A 379 -8.86 3.61 11.30
N PHE A 380 -8.07 4.59 10.87
CA PHE A 380 -8.46 5.99 10.80
C PHE A 380 -8.04 6.64 9.48
N VAL A 381 -8.66 7.77 9.18
CA VAL A 381 -8.25 8.76 8.18
C VAL A 381 -7.65 9.97 8.90
N ALA A 382 -6.47 10.41 8.48
CA ALA A 382 -5.80 11.61 8.98
C ALA A 382 -5.84 12.72 7.92
N ARG A 383 -6.57 13.80 8.20
CA ARG A 383 -6.77 14.93 7.27
C ARG A 383 -5.67 15.98 7.41
N THR A 384 -4.45 15.61 7.03
CA THR A 384 -3.24 16.38 7.38
C THR A 384 -2.34 16.66 6.18
N GLY A 385 -2.72 16.24 4.97
CA GLY A 385 -1.95 16.47 3.75
C GLY A 385 -2.02 17.90 3.23
N ASN A 386 -1.09 18.26 2.34
CA ASN A 386 -1.06 19.56 1.69
C ASN A 386 -1.46 19.44 0.20
N PRO A 387 -2.61 20.01 -0.23
CA PRO A 387 -3.10 19.88 -1.60
C PRO A 387 -2.23 20.58 -2.64
N ASP A 388 -1.49 21.64 -2.28
CA ASP A 388 -0.62 22.36 -3.22
C ASP A 388 0.68 21.58 -3.48
N ASN A 389 1.21 20.92 -2.46
CA ASN A 389 2.31 19.96 -2.64
C ASN A 389 1.86 18.79 -3.54
N ILE A 390 0.68 18.21 -3.29
CA ILE A 390 0.11 17.13 -4.13
C ILE A 390 0.04 17.56 -5.60
N ARG A 391 -0.54 18.74 -5.88
CA ARG A 391 -0.64 19.28 -7.25
C ARG A 391 0.72 19.52 -7.92
N THR A 392 1.74 19.82 -7.13
CA THR A 392 3.10 20.05 -7.64
C THR A 392 3.74 18.71 -8.00
N ILE A 393 3.70 17.75 -7.07
CA ILE A 393 4.33 16.43 -7.20
C ILE A 393 3.68 15.59 -8.31
N VAL A 394 2.35 15.59 -8.41
CA VAL A 394 1.59 14.77 -9.38
C VAL A 394 1.90 15.09 -10.86
N ARG A 395 2.52 16.24 -11.14
CA ARG A 395 2.85 16.64 -12.53
C ARG A 395 4.19 16.09 -13.01
N HIS A 396 4.95 15.46 -12.12
CA HIS A 396 6.27 14.97 -12.44
C HIS A 396 6.21 13.75 -13.39
N PRO A 397 7.09 13.64 -14.41
CA PRO A 397 7.03 12.53 -15.37
C PRO A 397 7.26 11.13 -14.80
N ALA A 398 7.93 11.01 -13.64
CA ALA A 398 8.14 9.72 -12.96
C ALA A 398 7.02 9.34 -11.98
N GLN A 399 5.95 10.15 -11.91
CA GLN A 399 4.80 9.86 -11.08
C GLN A 399 3.94 8.75 -11.69
N MET A 400 3.47 7.85 -10.82
CA MET A 400 2.44 6.86 -11.08
C MET A 400 1.25 7.09 -10.16
N VAL A 401 0.08 6.58 -10.53
CA VAL A 401 -1.11 6.68 -9.66
C VAL A 401 -1.18 5.45 -8.77
N GLY A 402 -1.25 5.68 -7.46
CA GLY A 402 -1.49 4.67 -6.44
C GLY A 402 -2.65 5.13 -5.57
N SER A 403 -3.69 4.31 -5.42
CA SER A 403 -4.87 4.72 -4.65
C SER A 403 -4.64 4.67 -3.15
N ASP A 404 -3.77 3.77 -2.69
CA ASP A 404 -3.57 3.43 -1.28
C ASP A 404 -4.91 3.12 -0.58
N GLY A 405 -5.86 2.53 -1.33
CA GLY A 405 -7.21 2.27 -0.86
C GLY A 405 -7.24 1.23 0.25
N LEU A 406 -7.77 1.61 1.42
CA LEU A 406 -8.21 0.67 2.45
C LEU A 406 -9.70 0.40 2.22
N LEU A 407 -10.06 -0.86 1.97
CA LEU A 407 -11.42 -1.25 1.58
C LEU A 407 -12.28 -1.73 2.77
N THR A 408 -11.73 -1.67 3.98
CA THR A 408 -12.41 -1.93 5.25
C THR A 408 -13.23 -0.72 5.74
N GLY A 409 -14.23 -0.99 6.57
CA GLY A 409 -15.06 0.04 7.22
C GLY A 409 -16.20 0.58 6.38
N ASP A 410 -17.15 1.26 7.02
CA ASP A 410 -18.28 1.91 6.33
C ASP A 410 -17.95 3.36 5.93
N MET A 411 -16.88 3.92 6.51
CA MET A 411 -16.42 5.29 6.28
C MET A 411 -14.95 5.34 5.79
N PRO A 412 -14.57 4.58 4.75
CA PRO A 412 -13.20 4.53 4.26
C PRO A 412 -12.75 5.88 3.69
N ASN A 413 -11.44 6.04 3.51
CA ASN A 413 -10.90 7.19 2.79
C ASN A 413 -11.49 7.24 1.37
N PRO A 414 -11.95 8.41 0.86
CA PRO A 414 -12.52 8.52 -0.48
C PRO A 414 -11.57 8.05 -1.60
N ARG A 415 -10.24 8.05 -1.37
CA ARG A 415 -9.26 7.50 -2.31
C ARG A 415 -9.53 6.05 -2.71
N SER A 416 -10.16 5.26 -1.84
CA SER A 416 -10.54 3.87 -2.11
C SER A 416 -11.50 3.72 -3.30
N TYR A 417 -12.27 4.75 -3.64
CA TYR A 417 -13.33 4.69 -4.67
C TYR A 417 -13.26 5.80 -5.74
N GLY A 418 -12.28 6.73 -5.67
CA GLY A 418 -12.24 7.90 -6.54
C GLY A 418 -10.85 8.41 -6.91
N THR A 419 -9.81 7.58 -6.83
CA THR A 419 -8.44 7.99 -7.17
C THR A 419 -8.25 8.22 -8.67
N PHE A 420 -8.82 7.35 -9.51
CA PHE A 420 -8.59 7.37 -10.97
C PHE A 420 -9.60 8.20 -11.80
N PRO A 421 -10.90 8.23 -11.47
CA PRO A 421 -11.86 9.11 -12.16
C PRO A 421 -11.58 10.59 -11.89
#